data_AF-A0A378LBS1-F1
#
_entry.id   AF-A0A378LBS1-F1
#
_cell.length_a   1.000
_cell.length_b   1.000
_cell.length_c   1.000
_cell.angle_alpha   90.00
_cell.angle_beta   90.00
_cell.angle_gamma   90.00
#
_symmetry.space_group_name_H-M   'P 1'
#
loop_
_entity.id
_entity.type
_entity.pdbx_description
1 polymer ?
#
loop_
_entity_poly.entity_id
_entity_poly.type
_entity_poly.pdbx_seq_one_letter_code
_entity_poly.pdbx_strand_id
1 'polypeptide(L)'
;MEFTKINPLALGISISIPSAIASFFMGLAAFVFFADKPIVGMVGNMYLSYNPSMANAGLGAAIVLMNTFISSYIVAWIYNFLLDYIR
;
A
#
# COMPACT_ATOMS: atom_id res chain seq x y z
N MET A 1 -21.74 0.14 21.68
CA MET A 1 -21.74 0.11 20.21
C MET A 1 -21.85 -1.34 19.80
N GLU A 2 -22.82 -1.68 18.96
CA GLU A 2 -22.88 -3.02 18.36
C GLU A 2 -21.90 -3.10 17.20
N PHE A 3 -21.22 -4.25 17.04
CA PHE A 3 -20.41 -4.51 15.86
C PHE A 3 -21.31 -4.62 14.61
N THR A 4 -20.88 -4.06 13.48
CA THR A 4 -21.66 -4.04 12.23
C THR A 4 -20.76 -4.44 11.07
N LYS A 5 -21.37 -4.98 10.00
CA LYS A 5 -20.62 -5.41 8.81
C LYS A 5 -19.88 -4.24 8.17
N ILE A 6 -18.65 -4.50 7.73
CA ILE A 6 -17.83 -3.57 6.98
C ILE A 6 -18.14 -3.73 5.49
N ASN A 7 -18.33 -2.62 4.77
CA ASN A 7 -18.40 -2.64 3.32
C ASN A 7 -16.98 -2.88 2.75
N PRO A 8 -16.72 -3.99 2.03
CA PRO A 8 -15.38 -4.32 1.56
C PRO A 8 -14.80 -3.33 0.55
N LEU A 9 -15.64 -2.77 -0.33
CA LEU A 9 -15.20 -1.76 -1.29
C LEU A 9 -14.84 -0.45 -0.59
N ALA A 10 -15.65 -0.03 0.39
CA ALA A 10 -15.38 1.18 1.15
C ALA A 10 -14.06 1.07 1.93
N LEU A 11 -13.79 -0.08 2.57
CA LEU A 11 -12.52 -0.31 3.26
C LEU A 11 -11.36 -0.36 2.25
N GLY A 12 -11.54 -1.10 1.15
CA GLY A 12 -10.63 -1.19 0.01
C GLY A 12 -10.09 0.17 -0.41
N ILE A 13 -11.00 1.07 -0.79
CA ILE A 13 -10.70 2.41 -1.29
C ILE A 13 -10.08 3.29 -0.20
N SER A 14 -10.63 3.26 1.01
CA SER A 14 -10.20 4.10 2.13
C SER A 14 -8.77 3.82 2.59
N ILE A 15 -8.31 2.57 2.44
CA ILE A 15 -6.93 2.20 2.74
C ILE A 15 -6.04 2.40 1.52
N SER A 16 -6.47 1.96 0.34
CA SER A 16 -5.57 1.87 -0.79
C SER A 16 -5.15 3.21 -1.39
N ILE A 17 -6.07 4.17 -1.48
CA ILE A 17 -5.78 5.48 -2.06
C ILE A 17 -4.76 6.26 -1.21
N PRO A 18 -4.97 6.46 0.10
CA PRO A 18 -3.97 7.16 0.92
C PRO A 18 -2.63 6.44 0.95
N SER A 19 -2.61 5.09 1.02
CA SER A 19 -1.37 4.32 1.00
C SER A 19 -0.59 4.49 -0.31
N ALA A 20 -1.27 4.51 -1.46
CA ALA A 20 -0.64 4.73 -2.75
C ALA A 20 -0.04 6.14 -2.86
N ILE A 21 -0.80 7.17 -2.44
CA ILE A 21 -0.33 8.56 -2.42
C ILE A 21 0.88 8.71 -1.51
N ALA A 22 0.82 8.18 -0.29
CA ALA A 22 1.95 8.21 0.64
C ALA A 22 3.19 7.52 0.05
N SER A 23 3.00 6.37 -0.60
CA SER A 23 4.09 5.61 -1.21
C SER A 23 4.72 6.33 -2.40
N PHE A 24 3.91 7.02 -3.21
CA PHE A 24 4.41 7.89 -4.27
C PHE A 24 5.34 8.98 -3.71
N PHE A 25 4.90 9.69 -2.67
CA PHE A 25 5.71 10.75 -2.05
C PHE A 25 6.95 10.22 -1.33
N MET A 26 6.89 9.02 -0.74
CA MET A 26 8.08 8.35 -0.21
C MET A 26 9.09 8.02 -1.31
N GLY A 27 8.63 7.46 -2.43
CA GLY A 27 9.49 7.18 -3.60
C GLY A 27 10.09 8.45 -4.19
N LEU A 28 9.31 9.53 -4.27
CA LEU A 28 9.78 10.84 -4.71
C LEU A 28 10.84 11.41 -3.76
N ALA A 29 10.62 11.31 -2.45
CA ALA A 29 11.60 11.74 -1.45
C ALA A 29 12.90 10.93 -1.55
N ALA A 30 12.81 9.61 -1.75
CA ALA A 30 13.97 8.74 -1.99
C ALA A 30 14.76 9.19 -3.22
N PHE A 31 14.06 9.52 -4.31
CA PHE A 31 14.67 9.99 -5.55
C PHE A 31 15.34 11.37 -5.40
N VAL A 32 14.69 12.34 -4.75
CA VAL A 32 15.20 13.72 -4.66
C VAL A 32 16.30 13.87 -3.60
N PHE A 33 16.17 13.22 -2.45
CA PHE A 33 17.03 13.50 -1.30
C PHE A 33 18.06 12.41 -1.00
N PHE A 34 17.86 11.20 -1.52
CA PHE A 34 18.60 10.02 -1.05
C PHE A 34 19.19 9.14 -2.16
N ALA A 35 19.04 9.51 -3.45
CA ALA A 35 19.51 8.70 -4.57
C ALA A 35 21.03 8.42 -4.52
N ASP A 36 21.83 9.37 -4.04
CA ASP A 36 23.29 9.23 -3.95
C ASP A 36 23.77 8.46 -2.69
N LYS A 37 22.85 8.01 -1.83
CA LYS A 37 23.22 7.29 -0.60
C LYS A 37 23.54 5.83 -0.92
N PRO A 38 24.72 5.30 -0.52
CA PRO A 38 25.12 3.93 -0.84
C PRO A 38 24.10 2.87 -0.41
N ILE A 39 23.47 3.04 0.74
CA ILE A 39 22.45 2.12 1.25
C ILE A 39 21.20 2.08 0.35
N VAL A 40 20.82 3.21 -0.24
CA VAL A 40 19.66 3.31 -1.13
C VAL A 40 19.95 2.60 -2.45
N GLY A 41 21.14 2.81 -3.02
CA GLY A 41 21.57 2.07 -4.22
C GLY A 41 21.66 0.57 -3.98
N MET A 42 22.18 0.14 -2.81
CA MET A 42 22.24 -1.27 -2.43
C MET A 42 20.85 -1.90 -2.37
N VAL A 43 19.92 -1.30 -1.63
CA VAL A 43 18.54 -1.80 -1.52
C VAL A 43 17.81 -1.75 -2.86
N GLY A 44 18.02 -0.70 -3.65
CA GLY A 44 17.42 -0.52 -4.97
C GLY A 44 17.78 -1.61 -5.99
N ASN A 45 18.93 -2.26 -5.82
CA ASN A 45 19.35 -3.39 -6.66
C ASN A 45 18.79 -4.75 -6.19
N MET A 46 18.24 -4.84 -4.98
CA MET A 46 17.70 -6.08 -4.43
C MET A 46 16.23 -6.31 -4.79
N TYR A 47 15.47 -5.23 -5.02
CA TYR A 47 14.03 -5.30 -5.21
C TYR A 47 13.59 -4.54 -6.44
N LEU A 48 12.64 -5.12 -7.18
CA LEU A 48 11.94 -4.42 -8.25
C LEU A 48 11.28 -3.17 -7.70
N SER A 49 11.37 -2.06 -8.45
CA SER A 49 10.81 -0.74 -8.10
C SER A 49 11.49 0.02 -6.94
N TYR A 50 12.56 -0.50 -6.34
CA TYR A 50 13.21 0.18 -5.21
C TYR A 50 14.36 1.09 -5.63
N ASN A 51 14.86 0.95 -6.86
CA ASN A 51 15.84 1.89 -7.41
C ASN A 51 15.22 3.30 -7.52
N PRO A 52 15.76 4.34 -6.87
CA PRO A 52 15.13 5.67 -6.87
C PRO A 52 15.05 6.27 -8.28
N SER A 53 13.83 6.42 -8.78
CA SER A 53 13.51 7.15 -10.00
C SER A 53 12.05 7.57 -9.99
N MET A 54 11.70 8.59 -10.78
CA MET A 54 10.30 9.00 -10.94
C MET A 54 9.41 7.85 -11.45
N ALA A 55 9.92 7.06 -12.40
CA ALA A 55 9.19 5.90 -12.93
C ALA A 55 8.93 4.85 -11.84
N ASN A 56 9.92 4.55 -11.01
CA ASN A 56 9.78 3.58 -9.93
C ASN A 56 8.93 4.10 -8.77
N ALA A 57 8.89 5.42 -8.51
CA ALA A 57 7.96 6.01 -7.56
C ALA A 57 6.50 5.80 -7.99
N GLY A 58 6.19 6.01 -9.28
CA GLY A 58 4.88 5.73 -9.84
C GLY A 58 4.52 4.24 -9.83
N LEU A 59 5.46 3.39 -10.22
CA LEU A 59 5.28 1.93 -10.22
C LEU A 59 5.07 1.38 -8.80
N GLY A 60 5.85 1.86 -7.82
CA GLY A 60 5.68 1.53 -6.40
C GLY A 60 4.31 1.97 -5.86
N ALA A 61 3.84 3.16 -6.21
CA ALA A 61 2.51 3.63 -5.83
C ALA A 61 1.39 2.74 -6.41
N ALA A 62 1.51 2.31 -7.66
CA ALA A 62 0.55 1.41 -8.29
C ALA A 62 0.53 0.02 -7.63
N ILE A 63 1.71 -0.54 -7.33
CA ILE A 63 1.83 -1.81 -6.59
C ILE A 63 1.18 -1.69 -5.21
N VAL A 64 1.46 -0.60 -4.48
CA VAL A 64 0.86 -0.37 -3.16
C VAL A 64 -0.65 -0.23 -3.27
N LEU A 65 -1.17 0.53 -4.24
CA LEU A 65 -2.61 0.67 -4.49
C LEU A 65 -3.28 -0.70 -4.64
N MET A 66 -2.76 -1.54 -5.53
CA MET A 66 -3.33 -2.86 -5.80
C MET A 66 -3.25 -3.78 -4.57
N ASN A 67 -2.08 -3.88 -3.95
CA ASN A 67 -1.87 -4.79 -2.83
C ASN A 67 -2.68 -4.40 -1.60
N THR A 68 -2.76 -3.11 -1.29
CA THR A 68 -3.52 -2.61 -0.14
C THR A 68 -5.03 -2.65 -0.40
N PHE A 69 -5.48 -2.47 -1.64
CA PHE A 69 -6.88 -2.68 -1.99
C PHE A 69 -7.29 -4.14 -1.77
N ILE A 70 -6.53 -5.08 -2.34
CA ILE A 70 -6.84 -6.52 -2.23
C ILE A 70 -6.76 -6.98 -0.77
N SER A 71 -5.70 -6.59 -0.05
CA SER A 71 -5.53 -7.03 1.34
C SER A 71 -6.62 -6.48 2.25
N SER A 72 -6.98 -5.20 2.14
CA SER A 72 -8.05 -4.61 2.95
C SER A 72 -9.43 -5.14 2.55
N TYR A 73 -9.66 -5.44 1.28
CA TYR A 73 -10.88 -6.11 0.82
C TYR A 73 -11.04 -7.50 1.47
N ILE A 74 -9.97 -8.31 1.48
CA ILE A 74 -9.94 -9.61 2.14
C ILE A 74 -10.16 -9.47 3.65
N VAL A 75 -9.54 -8.48 4.29
CA VAL A 75 -9.74 -8.20 5.73
C VAL A 75 -11.21 -7.90 6.04
N ALA A 76 -11.90 -7.10 5.22
CA ALA A 76 -13.33 -6.85 5.41
C ALA A 76 -14.17 -8.13 5.28
N TRP A 77 -13.82 -9.04 4.36
CA TRP A 77 -14.49 -10.33 4.22
C TRP A 77 -14.29 -11.22 5.45
N ILE A 78 -13.05 -11.36 5.92
CA ILE A 78 -12.72 -12.14 7.12
C ILE A 78 -13.47 -11.57 8.33
N TYR A 79 -13.45 -10.25 8.50
CA TYR A 79 -14.19 -9.59 9.58
C TYR A 79 -15.69 -9.91 9.54
N ASN A 80 -16.32 -9.77 8.37
CA ASN A 80 -17.75 -10.03 8.21
C ASN A 80 -18.10 -11.50 8.44
N PHE A 81 -17.25 -12.42 7.97
CA PHE A 81 -17.42 -13.85 8.20
C PHE A 81 -17.37 -14.20 9.70
N LEU A 82 -16.37 -13.66 10.42
CA LEU A 82 -16.25 -13.88 11.86
C LEU A 82 -17.42 -13.26 12.64
N LEU A 83 -17.90 -12.09 12.20
CA LEU A 83 -19.06 -11.44 12.82
C LEU A 83 -20.33 -12.29 12.67
N ASP A 84 -20.53 -12.93 11.52
CA ASP A 84 -21.64 -13.86 11.28
C ASP A 84 -21.49 -15.18 12.05
N TYR A 85 -20.27 -15.61 12.37
CA TYR A 85 -20.03 -16.84 13.13
C TYR A 85 -20.26 -16.69 14.64
N ILE A 86 -19.96 -15.50 15.19
CA ILE A 86 -20.05 -15.23 16.64
C ILE A 86 -21.46 -14.79 17.05
N ARG A 87 -22.31 -14.41 16.08
CA ARG A 87 -23.70 -13.99 16.29
C ARG A 87 -24.68 -15.10 15.95
#